data_AF-A0A011QQH5-F1
#
_entry.id   AF-A0A011QQH5-F1
#
_cell.length_a   1.000
_cell.length_b   1.000
_cell.length_c   1.000
_cell.angle_alpha   90.00
_cell.angle_beta   90.00
_cell.angle_gamma   90.00
#
_symmetry.space_group_name_H-M   'P 1'
#
loop_
_entity.id
_entity.type
_entity.pdbx_description
1 polymer ?
#
loop_
_entity_poly.entity_id
_entity_poly.type
_entity_poly.pdbx_seq_one_letter_code
_entity_poly.pdbx_strand_id
1 'polypeptide(L)'
;MHDYGDMLVDCGFSDPVMDAEMLTMTYASFDDLIADLRRSGSGCAMHGRRQGLTGRTAWAAARAAYERLARDGRLPATVEVVYGHAWKGQPRKTADGRTIVRFEPRQRDR
;
A
#
# COMPACT_ATOMS: atom_id res chain seq x y z
N MET A 1 -2.18 7.69 6.67
CA MET A 1 -0.71 7.72 6.48
C MET A 1 0.04 7.56 7.79
N HIS A 2 -0.40 8.23 8.87
CA HIS A 2 0.18 8.08 10.21
C HIS A 2 0.31 6.61 10.64
N ASP A 3 -0.71 5.79 10.39
CA ASP A 3 -0.70 4.37 10.75
C ASP A 3 0.48 3.60 10.15
N TYR A 4 0.85 3.87 8.89
CA TYR A 4 2.01 3.24 8.26
C TYR A 4 3.33 3.70 8.89
N GLY A 5 3.43 4.98 9.27
CA GLY A 5 4.57 5.53 10.00
C GLY A 5 4.70 4.91 11.39
N ASP A 6 3.60 4.79 12.12
CA ASP A 6 3.56 4.17 13.44
C ASP A 6 3.94 2.68 13.36
N MET A 7 3.41 1.96 12.37
CA MET A 7 3.79 0.56 12.13
C MET A 7 5.29 0.40 11.87
N LEU A 8 5.93 1.34 11.15
CA LEU A 8 7.38 1.34 10.95
C LEU A 8 8.13 1.56 12.26
N VAL A 9 7.67 2.49 13.10
CA VAL A 9 8.24 2.73 14.43
C VAL A 9 8.10 1.51 15.34
N ASP A 10 6.93 0.86 15.33
CA ASP A 10 6.67 -0.37 16.07
C ASP A 10 7.55 -1.52 15.59
N CYS A 11 7.86 -1.57 14.29
CA CYS A 11 8.84 -2.49 13.72
C CYS A 11 10.31 -2.12 14.05
N GLY A 12 10.55 -1.02 14.77
CA GLY A 12 11.88 -0.58 15.21
C GLY A 12 12.64 0.28 14.19
N PHE A 13 11.98 0.78 13.15
CA PHE A 13 12.55 1.79 12.27
C PHE A 13 12.48 3.18 12.93
N SER A 14 13.36 4.09 12.53
CA SER A 14 13.39 5.49 12.97
C SER A 14 13.17 6.42 11.79
N ASP A 15 12.69 7.63 12.12
CA ASP A 15 12.52 8.75 11.20
C ASP A 15 11.71 8.39 9.93
N PRO A 16 10.52 7.77 10.08
CA PRO A 16 9.70 7.45 8.92
C PRO A 16 9.20 8.73 8.25
N VAL A 17 9.47 8.86 6.96
CA VAL A 17 8.91 9.88 6.09
C VAL A 17 8.05 9.18 5.06
N MET A 18 6.75 9.43 5.11
CA MET A 18 5.75 8.83 4.25
C MET A 18 5.17 9.90 3.32
N ASP A 19 4.83 9.50 2.11
CA ASP A 19 4.17 10.34 1.11
C ASP A 19 3.19 9.47 0.29
N ALA A 20 2.23 10.11 -0.36
CA ALA A 20 1.24 9.45 -1.18
C ALA A 20 0.88 10.27 -2.41
N GLU A 21 0.76 9.59 -3.54
CA GLU A 21 0.33 10.21 -4.79
C GLU A 21 -0.86 9.47 -5.41
N MET A 22 -1.69 10.23 -6.12
CA MET A 22 -2.83 9.70 -6.86
C MET A 22 -2.48 9.65 -8.35
N LEU A 23 -2.45 8.44 -8.91
CA LEU A 23 -2.15 8.21 -10.32
C LEU A 23 -3.40 7.71 -11.04
N THR A 24 -3.78 8.39 -12.13
CA THR A 24 -4.85 7.91 -13.02
C THR A 24 -4.23 7.25 -14.25
N MET A 25 -4.30 5.93 -14.30
CA MET A 25 -3.89 5.11 -15.44
C MET A 25 -5.06 4.98 -16.43
N THR A 26 -4.76 4.79 -17.72
CA THR A 26 -5.78 4.62 -18.75
C THR A 26 -5.54 3.36 -19.59
N TYR A 27 -6.60 2.60 -19.84
CA TYR A 27 -6.54 1.30 -20.50
C TYR A 27 -7.30 1.33 -21.83
N ALA A 28 -6.82 0.58 -22.82
CA ALA A 28 -7.46 0.50 -24.14
C ALA A 28 -8.74 -0.34 -24.12
N SER A 29 -8.84 -1.31 -23.21
CA SER A 29 -10.02 -2.16 -23.06
C SER A 29 -10.25 -2.56 -21.61
N PHE A 30 -11.48 -3.01 -21.33
CA PHE A 30 -11.84 -3.57 -20.03
C PHE A 30 -11.03 -4.82 -19.67
N ASP A 31 -10.65 -5.62 -20.68
CA ASP A 31 -9.86 -6.84 -20.44
C ASP A 31 -8.43 -6.51 -20.02
N ASP A 32 -7.81 -5.47 -20.60
CA ASP A 32 -6.47 -5.02 -20.22
C ASP A 32 -6.44 -4.53 -18.77
N LEU A 33 -7.43 -3.74 -18.37
CA LEU A 33 -7.63 -3.29 -16.99
C LEU A 33 -7.70 -4.48 -16.02
N ILE A 34 -8.56 -5.45 -16.32
CA ILE A 34 -8.76 -6.62 -15.43
C ILE A 34 -7.50 -7.51 -15.39
N ALA A 35 -6.79 -7.66 -16.50
CA ALA A 35 -5.54 -8.40 -16.54
C ALA A 35 -4.47 -7.77 -15.64
N ASP A 36 -4.36 -6.44 -15.65
CA ASP A 36 -3.42 -5.69 -14.83
C ASP A 36 -3.76 -5.78 -13.33
N LEU A 37 -5.05 -5.62 -12.98
CA LEU A 37 -5.53 -5.83 -11.61
C LEU A 37 -5.25 -7.25 -11.10
N ARG A 38 -5.39 -8.26 -11.94
CA ARG A 38 -5.06 -9.65 -11.55
C ARG A 38 -3.57 -9.84 -11.35
N ARG A 39 -2.73 -9.27 -12.22
CA ARG A 39 -1.28 -9.39 -12.14
C ARG A 39 -0.70 -8.67 -10.93
N SER A 40 -1.27 -7.52 -10.55
CA SER A 40 -0.90 -6.78 -9.34
C SER A 40 -1.40 -7.43 -8.03
N GLY A 41 -2.19 -8.51 -8.11
CA GLY A 41 -2.77 -9.15 -6.92
C GLY A 41 -3.97 -8.41 -6.35
N SER A 42 -4.55 -7.46 -7.11
CA SER A 42 -5.72 -6.64 -6.74
C SER A 42 -7.04 -7.43 -6.81
N GLY A 43 -7.09 -8.58 -6.14
CA GLY A 43 -8.29 -9.39 -5.98
C GLY A 43 -9.20 -8.91 -4.85
N CYS A 44 -10.38 -9.50 -4.73
CA CYS A 44 -11.30 -9.20 -3.62
C CYS A 44 -10.94 -10.04 -2.37
N ALA A 45 -10.38 -9.37 -1.36
CA ALA A 45 -10.02 -9.98 -0.07
C ALA A 45 -11.13 -9.89 0.99
N MET A 46 -12.31 -9.35 0.67
CA MET A 46 -13.39 -9.17 1.64
C MET A 46 -13.94 -10.52 2.13
N HIS A 47 -14.18 -10.64 3.44
CA HIS A 47 -14.81 -11.83 4.06
C HIS A 47 -16.18 -12.15 3.45
N GLY A 48 -16.97 -11.13 3.11
CA GLY A 48 -18.27 -11.27 2.46
C GLY A 48 -18.23 -11.43 0.94
N ARG A 49 -17.07 -11.73 0.34
CA ARG A 49 -17.01 -11.91 -1.12
C ARG A 49 -17.88 -13.07 -1.58
N ARG A 50 -18.30 -13.01 -2.84
CA ARG A 50 -18.91 -14.17 -3.49
C ARG A 50 -17.91 -15.33 -3.50
N GLN A 51 -18.34 -16.49 -3.03
CA GLN A 51 -17.52 -17.71 -2.99
C GLN A 51 -17.59 -18.52 -4.29
N GLY A 52 -18.50 -18.17 -5.21
CA GLY A 52 -18.63 -18.80 -6.52
C GLY A 52 -17.93 -18.03 -7.64
N LEU A 53 -17.83 -18.66 -8.81
CA LEU A 53 -17.29 -18.03 -10.01
C LEU A 53 -18.19 -16.87 -10.48
N THR A 54 -17.58 -15.77 -10.92
CA THR A 54 -18.30 -14.68 -11.59
C THR A 54 -18.75 -15.15 -12.97
N GLY A 55 -20.07 -15.27 -13.15
CA GLY A 55 -20.68 -15.72 -14.40
C GLY A 55 -20.58 -14.70 -15.55
N ARG A 56 -20.81 -15.19 -16.77
CA ARG A 56 -20.71 -14.39 -18.02
C ARG A 56 -21.56 -13.13 -18.00
N THR A 57 -22.82 -13.20 -17.54
CA THR A 57 -23.73 -12.06 -17.49
C THR A 57 -23.22 -10.96 -16.57
N ALA A 58 -22.63 -11.32 -15.43
CA ALA A 58 -22.05 -10.37 -14.50
C ALA A 58 -20.82 -9.66 -15.10
N TRP A 59 -19.97 -10.40 -15.82
CA TRP A 59 -18.85 -9.81 -16.56
C TRP A 59 -19.30 -8.88 -17.68
N ALA A 60 -20.35 -9.24 -18.43
CA ALA A 60 -20.91 -8.39 -19.47
C ALA A 60 -21.48 -7.08 -18.89
N ALA A 61 -22.19 -7.17 -17.76
CA ALA A 61 -22.70 -6.01 -17.06
C ALA A 61 -21.57 -5.11 -16.53
N ALA A 62 -20.50 -5.70 -15.96
CA ALA A 62 -19.34 -4.96 -15.49
C ALA A 62 -18.63 -4.22 -16.62
N ARG A 63 -18.43 -4.87 -17.77
CA ARG A 63 -17.84 -4.24 -18.97
C ARG A 63 -18.69 -3.06 -19.42
N ALA A 64 -20.00 -3.27 -19.62
CA ALA A 64 -20.91 -2.21 -20.04
C ALA A 64 -20.97 -1.04 -19.05
N ALA A 65 -20.76 -1.31 -17.75
CA ALA A 65 -20.66 -0.26 -16.74
C ALA A 65 -19.38 0.56 -16.87
N TYR A 66 -18.24 -0.10 -17.06
CA TYR A 66 -16.95 0.56 -17.20
C TYR A 66 -16.84 1.38 -18.49
N GLU A 67 -17.39 0.91 -19.60
CA GLU A 67 -17.39 1.64 -20.88
C GLU A 67 -18.02 3.04 -20.77
N ARG A 68 -19.01 3.23 -19.87
CA ARG A 68 -19.59 4.56 -19.62
C ARG A 68 -18.63 5.54 -18.94
N LEU A 69 -17.58 5.03 -18.32
CA LEU A 69 -16.53 5.82 -17.67
C LEU A 69 -15.42 6.20 -18.65
N ALA A 70 -15.45 5.71 -19.89
CA ALA A 70 -14.44 6.02 -20.87
C ALA A 70 -14.29 7.53 -21.09
N ARG A 71 -13.05 7.97 -21.23
CA ARG A 71 -12.66 9.33 -21.61
C ARG A 71 -11.66 9.20 -22.75
N ASP A 72 -11.92 9.92 -23.84
CA ASP A 72 -11.11 9.86 -25.06
C ASP A 72 -10.88 8.42 -25.58
N GLY A 73 -11.91 7.58 -25.46
CA GLY A 73 -11.87 6.18 -25.89
C GLY A 73 -11.03 5.25 -24.98
N ARG A 74 -10.61 5.70 -23.79
CA ARG A 74 -9.85 4.90 -22.84
C ARG A 74 -10.55 4.80 -21.49
N LEU A 75 -10.37 3.66 -20.81
CA LEU A 75 -10.95 3.41 -19.49
C LEU A 75 -10.00 3.92 -18.40
N PRO A 76 -10.44 4.85 -17.52
CA PRO A 76 -9.61 5.32 -16.43
C PRO A 76 -9.64 4.35 -15.23
N ALA A 77 -8.51 4.22 -14.55
CA ALA A 77 -8.39 3.62 -13.22
C ALA A 77 -7.46 4.48 -12.37
N THR A 78 -7.90 4.85 -11.17
CA THR A 78 -7.09 5.67 -10.27
C THR A 78 -6.58 4.81 -9.13
N VAL A 79 -5.28 4.89 -8.86
CA VAL A 79 -4.61 4.19 -7.77
C VAL A 79 -3.92 5.22 -6.87
N GLU A 80 -3.92 4.94 -5.56
CA GLU A 80 -3.11 5.67 -4.60
C GLU A 80 -1.82 4.88 -4.38
N VAL A 81 -0.69 5.54 -4.60
CA VAL A 81 0.63 4.95 -4.34
C VAL A 81 1.17 5.60 -3.07
N VAL A 82 1.20 4.81 -1.99
CA VAL A 82 1.81 5.22 -0.73
C VAL A 82 3.23 4.69 -0.67
N TYR A 83 4.19 5.59 -0.46
CA TYR A 83 5.61 5.26 -0.36
C TYR A 83 6.24 5.98 0.81
N GLY A 84 7.43 5.53 1.21
CA GLY A 84 8.14 6.18 2.30
C GLY A 84 9.52 5.59 2.52
N HIS A 85 10.29 6.27 3.35
CA HIS A 85 11.62 5.87 3.74
C HIS A 85 11.78 5.96 5.26
N ALA A 86 12.55 5.04 5.83
CA ALA A 86 12.88 5.01 7.25
C ALA A 86 14.24 4.33 7.46
N TRP A 87 14.88 4.60 8.59
CA TRP A 87 16.19 4.03 8.92
C TRP A 87 16.07 2.89 9.93
N LYS A 88 16.88 1.84 9.77
CA LYS A 88 17.01 0.80 10.79
C LYS A 88 18.16 1.13 11.75
N GLY A 89 17.82 1.78 12.86
CA GLY A 89 18.78 2.12 13.91
C GLY A 89 19.20 0.92 14.78
N GLN A 90 20.15 1.15 15.68
CA GLN A 90 20.43 0.18 16.74
C GLN A 90 19.17 -0.05 17.59
N PRO A 91 18.90 -1.29 18.03
CA PRO A 91 17.77 -1.56 18.90
C PRO A 91 17.82 -0.67 20.15
N ARG A 92 16.75 0.06 20.41
CA ARG A 92 16.60 0.87 21.65
C ARG A 92 16.03 0.06 22.81
N LYS A 93 15.51 -1.13 22.52
CA LYS A 93 14.98 -2.08 23.51
C LYS A 93 15.70 -3.42 23.37
N THR A 94 15.92 -4.10 24.49
CA THR A 94 16.38 -5.48 24.55
C THR A 94 15.25 -6.45 24.12
N ALA A 95 15.58 -7.70 23.85
CA ALA A 95 14.60 -8.72 23.43
C ALA A 95 13.49 -8.98 24.47
N ASP A 96 13.76 -8.70 25.75
CA ASP A 96 12.81 -8.76 26.86
C ASP A 96 12.11 -7.42 27.15
N GLY A 97 12.23 -6.43 26.25
CA GLY A 97 11.45 -5.19 26.25
C GLY A 97 12.01 -4.05 27.11
N ARG A 98 13.15 -4.22 27.78
CA ARG A 98 13.78 -3.17 28.59
C ARG A 98 14.42 -2.11 27.69
N THR A 99 14.35 -0.85 28.09
CA THR A 99 14.98 0.25 27.35
C THR A 99 16.49 0.26 27.58
N ILE A 100 17.26 0.31 26.50
CA ILE A 100 18.72 0.43 26.54
C ILE A 100 19.07 1.90 26.74
N VAL A 101 19.65 2.23 27.90
CA VAL A 101 20.19 3.58 28.19
C VAL A 101 21.70 3.53 28.02
N ARG A 102 22.23 4.26 27.04
CA ARG A 102 23.67 4.40 26.84
C ARG A 102 24.18 5.57 27.68
N PHE A 103 24.97 5.26 28.70
CA PHE A 103 25.59 6.27 29.55
C PHE A 103 26.98 6.62 29.00
N GLU A 104 27.18 7.88 28.60
CA GLU A 104 28.49 8.42 28.27
C GLU A 104 28.98 9.25 29.47
N PRO A 105 29.96 8.75 30.25
CA PRO A 105 30.49 9.48 31.37
C PRO A 105 31.19 10.76 30.88
N ARG A 106 30.93 11.90 31.54
CA ARG A 106 31.71 13.14 31.30
C ARG A 106 33.18 12.85 31.56
N GLN A 107 34.01 12.96 30.52
CA GLN A 107 35.45 12.92 30.66
C GLN A 107 35.88 14.11 31.53
N ARG A 108 36.46 13.82 32.70
CA ARG A 108 37.05 14.86 33.54
C ARG A 108 38.37 15.25 32.91
N ASP A 109 38.43 16.45 32.35
CA ASP A 109 39.69 17.08 31.97
C ASP A 109 40.57 17.19 33.23
N ARG A 110 41.79 16.67 33.13
CA ARG A 110 42.80 16.64 34.19
C ARG A 110 43.83 17.72 33.95
#